data_AF-A0A837HH60-F1
#
_entry.id   AF-A0A837HH60-F1
#
_cell.length_a   1.000
_cell.length_b   1.000
_cell.length_c   1.000
_cell.angle_alpha   90.00
_cell.angle_beta   90.00
_cell.angle_gamma   90.00
#
_symmetry.space_group_name_H-M   'P 1'
#
loop_
_entity.id
_entity.type
_entity.pdbx_description
1 polymer ?
#
loop_
_entity_poly.entity_id
_entity_poly.type
_entity_poly.pdbx_seq_one_letter_code
_entity_poly.pdbx_strand_id
1 'polypeptide(L)'
;MFKNWGLSIWKSFVNCRIGNWKLESQQGHTIAELMVVVTIIIVLSGISLYNYQIRKKSDILILETQKVAQTIRRAQNLALSPQVGGSNVNGFGVYIITTVAGGKITIFKDLNADYKYSSGESGESIEVEELILNSQVKISELESPSGTLIYDDTLNLLYIPPDPSVTIYNSSASTSASTAVISISLIDDSQTKKIKVNLTGLVEVE
;
A
#
# COMPACT_ATOMS: atom_id res chain seq x y z
N MET A 1 20.54 -61.96 -18.57
CA MET A 1 19.44 -62.36 -17.67
C MET A 1 18.60 -61.13 -17.33
N PHE A 2 17.81 -60.61 -18.26
CA PHE A 2 16.72 -59.63 -18.02
C PHE A 2 15.82 -59.68 -19.25
N LYS A 3 14.75 -60.46 -19.18
CA LYS A 3 13.70 -60.54 -20.21
C LYS A 3 12.36 -60.68 -19.48
N ASN A 4 11.35 -59.95 -19.96
CA ASN A 4 9.94 -60.05 -19.60
C ASN A 4 9.44 -59.40 -18.30
N TRP A 5 9.51 -58.07 -18.21
CA TRP A 5 8.65 -57.30 -17.29
C TRP A 5 7.66 -56.34 -17.97
N GLY A 6 7.58 -56.34 -19.31
CA GLY A 6 6.75 -55.38 -20.07
C GLY A 6 5.31 -55.82 -20.42
N LEU A 7 4.92 -57.08 -20.16
CA LEU A 7 3.67 -57.64 -20.71
C LEU A 7 2.60 -58.04 -19.66
N SER A 8 2.90 -57.91 -18.37
CA SER A 8 1.95 -58.26 -17.30
C SER A 8 0.96 -57.15 -16.98
N ILE A 9 1.34 -55.89 -17.13
CA ILE A 9 0.51 -54.74 -16.72
C ILE A 9 -0.60 -54.48 -17.76
N TRP A 10 -0.34 -54.77 -19.04
CA TRP A 10 -1.32 -54.57 -20.12
C TRP A 10 -2.49 -55.56 -20.09
N LYS A 11 -2.31 -56.78 -19.59
CA LYS A 11 -3.42 -57.75 -19.50
C LYS A 11 -4.41 -57.45 -18.38
N SER A 12 -4.02 -56.65 -17.38
CA SER A 12 -4.94 -56.22 -16.31
C SER A 12 -5.93 -55.14 -16.77
N PHE A 13 -5.59 -54.38 -17.82
CA PHE A 13 -6.47 -53.32 -18.32
C PHE A 13 -7.46 -53.81 -19.39
N VAL A 14 -7.17 -54.91 -20.09
CA VAL A 14 -8.04 -55.44 -21.16
C VAL A 14 -9.21 -56.27 -20.63
N ASN A 15 -9.18 -56.68 -19.35
CA ASN A 15 -10.23 -57.51 -18.75
C ASN A 15 -11.14 -56.76 -17.78
N CYS A 16 -11.22 -55.43 -17.89
CA CYS A 16 -12.31 -54.67 -17.28
C CYS A 16 -13.59 -54.99 -18.05
N ARG A 17 -14.24 -56.10 -17.66
CA ARG A 17 -15.59 -56.48 -18.08
C ARG A 17 -16.46 -55.24 -17.89
N ILE A 18 -16.81 -54.60 -19.01
CA ILE A 18 -17.73 -53.47 -19.05
C ILE A 18 -19.01 -54.01 -18.43
N GLY A 19 -19.20 -53.73 -17.14
CA GLY A 19 -20.46 -53.98 -16.46
C GLY A 19 -21.53 -53.25 -17.26
N ASN A 20 -22.68 -53.89 -17.45
CA ASN A 20 -23.85 -53.24 -18.00
C ASN A 20 -24.28 -52.14 -17.02
N TRP A 21 -23.61 -50.98 -17.09
CA TRP A 21 -24.07 -49.77 -16.47
C TRP A 21 -25.30 -49.37 -17.27
N LYS A 22 -26.48 -49.67 -16.74
CA LYS A 22 -27.70 -49.00 -17.19
C LYS A 22 -27.41 -47.51 -17.04
N LEU A 23 -27.22 -46.83 -18.17
CA LEU A 23 -27.31 -45.38 -18.21
C LEU A 23 -28.76 -45.06 -17.89
N GLU A 24 -29.05 -44.82 -16.60
CA GLU A 24 -30.33 -44.25 -16.22
C GLU A 24 -30.43 -42.91 -16.95
N SER A 25 -31.51 -42.79 -17.74
CA SER A 25 -31.89 -41.54 -18.38
C SER A 25 -32.10 -40.50 -17.29
N GLN A 26 -31.07 -39.69 -17.03
CA GLN A 26 -31.16 -38.47 -16.23
C GLN A 26 -32.27 -37.63 -16.87
N GLN A 27 -33.40 -37.51 -16.17
CA GLN A 27 -34.54 -36.72 -16.64
C GLN A 27 -34.04 -35.29 -16.87
N GLY A 28 -34.23 -34.77 -18.07
CA GLY A 28 -33.84 -33.39 -18.40
C GLY A 28 -34.54 -32.41 -17.48
N HIS A 29 -33.79 -31.46 -16.92
CA HIS A 29 -34.35 -30.41 -16.08
C HIS A 29 -35.45 -29.65 -16.81
N THR A 30 -36.53 -29.37 -16.08
CA THR A 30 -37.66 -28.65 -16.66
C THR A 30 -37.26 -27.19 -16.94
N ILE A 31 -37.88 -26.56 -17.94
CA ILE A 31 -37.66 -25.15 -18.25
C ILE A 31 -37.93 -24.26 -17.01
N ALA A 32 -38.91 -24.64 -16.20
CA ALA A 32 -39.23 -23.96 -14.95
C ALA A 32 -38.08 -24.02 -13.93
N GLU A 33 -37.40 -25.17 -13.80
CA GLU A 33 -36.21 -25.31 -12.93
C GLU A 33 -35.07 -24.41 -13.38
N LEU A 34 -34.80 -24.36 -14.69
CA LEU A 34 -33.77 -23.46 -15.23
C LEU A 34 -34.10 -21.99 -14.98
N MET A 35 -35.37 -21.58 -15.06
CA MET A 35 -35.78 -20.20 -14.73
C MET A 35 -35.52 -19.85 -13.26
N VAL A 36 -35.79 -20.77 -12.34
CA VAL A 36 -35.52 -20.57 -10.92
C VAL A 36 -34.02 -20.43 -10.67
N VAL A 37 -33.19 -21.32 -11.25
CA VAL A 37 -31.73 -21.26 -11.10
C VAL A 37 -31.16 -19.95 -11.65
N VAL A 38 -31.60 -19.51 -12.83
CA VAL A 38 -31.16 -18.23 -13.41
C VAL A 38 -31.55 -17.06 -12.51
N THR A 39 -32.75 -17.09 -11.93
CA THR A 39 -33.20 -16.04 -11.00
C THR A 39 -32.33 -15.99 -9.75
N ILE A 40 -32.00 -17.14 -9.16
CA ILE A 40 -31.11 -17.22 -8.00
C ILE A 40 -29.72 -16.67 -8.35
N ILE A 41 -29.17 -17.02 -9.51
CA ILE A 41 -27.86 -16.51 -9.97
C ILE A 41 -27.88 -14.98 -10.12
N ILE A 42 -28.93 -14.41 -10.71
CA ILE A 42 -29.07 -12.96 -10.89
C ILE A 42 -29.10 -12.25 -9.53
N VAL A 43 -29.89 -12.75 -8.58
CA VAL A 43 -29.99 -12.16 -7.23
C VAL A 43 -28.64 -12.22 -6.51
N LEU A 44 -27.98 -13.38 -6.51
CA LEU A 44 -26.66 -13.53 -5.87
C LEU A 44 -25.58 -12.66 -6.53
N SER A 45 -25.60 -12.55 -7.86
CA SER A 45 -24.66 -11.72 -8.62
C SER A 45 -24.85 -10.23 -8.29
N GLY A 46 -26.11 -9.78 -8.16
CA GLY A 46 -26.42 -8.41 -7.78
C GLY A 46 -25.84 -8.02 -6.42
N ILE A 47 -26.00 -8.89 -5.41
CA ILE A 47 -25.45 -8.68 -4.06
C ILE A 47 -23.90 -8.66 -4.10
N SER A 48 -23.30 -9.56 -4.86
CA SER A 48 -21.83 -9.65 -5.00
C SER A 48 -21.22 -8.39 -5.60
N LEU A 49 -21.80 -7.88 -6.69
CA LEU A 49 -21.33 -6.66 -7.36
C LEU A 49 -21.43 -5.43 -6.47
N TYR A 50 -22.51 -5.31 -5.68
CA TYR A 50 -22.65 -4.20 -4.73
C TYR A 50 -21.53 -4.21 -3.68
N ASN A 51 -21.26 -5.37 -3.08
CA ASN A 51 -20.21 -5.52 -2.08
C ASN A 51 -18.80 -5.27 -2.65
N TYR A 52 -18.57 -5.65 -3.91
CA TYR A 52 -17.28 -5.41 -4.58
C TYR A 52 -16.95 -3.92 -4.68
N GLN A 53 -17.93 -3.07 -4.99
CA GLN A 53 -17.71 -1.63 -5.15
C GLN A 53 -17.33 -0.95 -3.83
N ILE A 54 -17.94 -1.37 -2.72
CA ILE A 54 -17.58 -0.88 -1.38
C ILE A 54 -16.15 -1.28 -1.04
N ARG A 55 -15.81 -2.54 -1.28
CA ARG A 55 -14.50 -3.11 -0.93
C ARG A 55 -13.36 -2.47 -1.75
N LYS A 56 -13.60 -2.18 -3.03
CA LYS A 56 -12.64 -1.50 -3.92
C LYS A 56 -12.16 -0.16 -3.35
N LYS A 57 -13.05 0.65 -2.75
CA LYS A 57 -12.65 1.93 -2.13
C LYS A 57 -11.70 1.70 -0.95
N SER A 58 -12.02 0.73 -0.09
CA SER A 58 -11.18 0.35 1.04
C SER A 58 -9.83 -0.19 0.61
N ASP A 59 -9.80 -1.02 -0.44
CA ASP A 59 -8.55 -1.58 -0.97
C ASP A 59 -7.64 -0.47 -1.51
N ILE A 60 -8.19 0.53 -2.20
CA ILE A 60 -7.41 1.69 -2.67
C ILE A 60 -6.84 2.46 -1.49
N LEU A 61 -7.63 2.74 -0.46
CA LEU A 61 -7.15 3.44 0.74
C LEU A 61 -6.00 2.67 1.41
N ILE A 62 -6.13 1.35 1.55
CA ILE A 62 -5.10 0.48 2.14
C ILE A 62 -3.82 0.52 1.28
N LEU A 63 -3.96 0.35 -0.04
CA LEU A 63 -2.83 0.35 -0.96
C LEU A 63 -2.07 1.68 -0.92
N GLU A 64 -2.78 2.81 -0.97
CA GLU A 64 -2.16 4.13 -0.90
C GLU A 64 -1.49 4.37 0.47
N THR A 65 -2.13 3.97 1.57
CA THR A 65 -1.54 4.06 2.92
C THR A 65 -0.25 3.23 3.03
N GLN A 66 -0.24 2.01 2.47
CA GLN A 66 0.95 1.16 2.46
C GLN A 66 2.06 1.73 1.57
N LYS A 67 1.72 2.35 0.43
CA LYS A 67 2.69 3.06 -0.40
C LYS A 67 3.35 4.19 0.38
N VAL A 68 2.59 5.00 1.10
CA VAL A 68 3.14 6.07 1.96
C VAL A 68 4.10 5.50 3.00
N ALA A 69 3.69 4.48 3.74
CA ALA A 69 4.53 3.84 4.74
C ALA A 69 5.82 3.25 4.13
N GLN A 70 5.73 2.66 2.93
CA GLN A 70 6.87 2.14 2.19
C GLN A 70 7.82 3.26 1.75
N THR A 71 7.30 4.39 1.27
CA THR A 71 8.11 5.57 0.90
C THR A 71 8.86 6.13 2.09
N ILE A 72 8.23 6.18 3.27
CA ILE A 72 8.88 6.63 4.51
C ILE A 72 10.02 5.67 4.90
N ARG A 73 9.76 4.35 4.90
CA ARG A 73 10.81 3.34 5.15
C ARG A 73 11.91 3.36 4.09
N ARG A 74 11.58 3.72 2.85
CA ARG A 74 12.57 3.87 1.79
C ARG A 74 13.50 5.04 2.07
N ALA A 75 13.00 6.19 2.50
CA ALA A 75 13.85 7.31 2.92
C ALA A 75 14.79 6.92 4.07
N GLN A 76 14.29 6.16 5.06
CA GLN A 76 15.12 5.59 6.12
C GLN A 76 16.23 4.67 5.57
N ASN A 77 15.90 3.76 4.64
CA ASN A 77 16.88 2.87 4.01
C ASN A 77 17.92 3.63 3.18
N LEU A 78 17.52 4.76 2.56
CA LEU A 78 18.44 5.62 1.82
C LEU A 78 19.42 6.34 2.75
N ALA A 79 18.96 6.78 3.94
CA ALA A 79 19.83 7.33 4.96
C ALA A 79 20.87 6.31 5.45
N LEU A 80 20.50 5.04 5.55
CA LEU A 80 21.42 3.96 5.90
C LEU A 80 22.39 3.56 4.79
N SER A 81 22.21 4.06 3.55
CA SER A 81 22.99 3.64 2.39
C SER A 81 24.12 4.63 2.08
N PRO A 82 25.40 4.25 2.29
CA PRO A 82 26.54 5.15 2.07
C PRO A 82 26.72 5.56 0.59
N GLN A 83 26.24 4.73 -0.33
CA GLN A 83 26.43 4.95 -1.77
C GLN A 83 25.49 6.01 -2.35
N VAL A 84 24.31 6.20 -1.76
CA VAL A 84 23.31 7.13 -2.30
C VAL A 84 23.51 8.56 -1.80
N GLY A 85 24.20 8.73 -0.67
CA GLY A 85 24.49 10.05 -0.07
C GLY A 85 25.47 10.89 -0.90
N GLY A 86 26.51 10.31 -1.49
CA GLY A 86 27.59 11.13 -2.06
C GLY A 86 28.30 11.98 -0.99
N SER A 87 29.19 12.88 -1.39
CA SER A 87 30.20 13.43 -0.46
C SER A 87 29.72 14.55 0.48
N ASN A 88 28.45 15.00 0.46
CA ASN A 88 27.97 16.12 1.29
C ASN A 88 26.47 16.03 1.63
N VAL A 89 25.96 14.84 1.99
CA VAL A 89 24.56 14.70 2.42
C VAL A 89 24.48 14.61 3.94
N ASN A 90 23.73 15.53 4.54
CA ASN A 90 23.48 15.58 5.99
C ASN A 90 22.35 14.64 6.40
N GLY A 91 21.42 14.33 5.49
CA GLY A 91 20.33 13.40 5.76
C GLY A 91 19.42 13.17 4.56
N PHE A 92 18.53 12.18 4.71
CA PHE A 92 17.45 11.94 3.76
C PHE A 92 16.12 12.24 4.43
N GLY A 93 15.26 12.97 3.72
CA GLY A 93 13.99 13.41 4.24
C GLY A 93 12.80 12.99 3.40
N VAL A 94 11.63 13.00 4.03
CA VAL A 94 10.33 12.91 3.39
C VAL A 94 9.60 14.21 3.64
N TYR A 95 9.22 14.88 2.57
CA TYR A 95 8.40 16.06 2.57
C TYR A 95 6.99 15.70 2.11
N ILE A 96 5.99 16.03 2.91
CA ILE A 96 4.58 15.73 2.63
C ILE A 96 3.85 17.06 2.44
N ILE A 97 3.03 17.16 1.41
CA ILE A 97 2.19 18.32 1.11
C ILE A 97 0.73 17.87 0.94
N THR A 98 -0.19 18.51 1.66
CA THR A 98 -1.64 18.23 1.59
C THR A 98 -2.39 19.11 0.58
N THR A 99 -1.82 20.27 0.17
CA THR A 99 -2.46 21.21 -0.77
C THR A 99 -2.62 20.67 -2.20
N VAL A 100 -1.83 19.66 -2.57
CA VAL A 100 -1.92 19.01 -3.88
C VAL A 100 -3.04 17.98 -3.86
N ALA A 101 -3.91 17.94 -4.87
CA ALA A 101 -4.97 16.95 -4.97
C ALA A 101 -4.40 15.52 -4.89
N GLY A 102 -4.94 14.70 -3.97
CA GLY A 102 -4.37 13.39 -3.62
C GLY A 102 -3.41 13.43 -2.43
N GLY A 103 -2.65 14.51 -2.29
CA GLY A 103 -1.48 14.62 -1.45
C GLY A 103 -0.22 14.26 -2.24
N LYS A 104 0.86 15.01 -1.99
CA LYS A 104 2.17 14.76 -2.59
C LYS A 104 3.20 14.43 -1.52
N ILE A 105 4.04 13.44 -1.80
CA ILE A 105 5.14 13.05 -0.95
C ILE A 105 6.43 13.05 -1.78
N THR A 106 7.43 13.78 -1.33
CA THR A 106 8.73 13.89 -1.99
C THR A 106 9.83 13.40 -1.07
N ILE A 107 10.63 12.44 -1.53
CA ILE A 107 11.89 12.08 -0.88
C ILE A 107 12.95 13.08 -1.34
N PHE A 108 13.67 13.67 -0.39
CA PHE A 108 14.74 14.62 -0.66
C PHE A 108 16.02 14.29 0.10
N LYS A 109 17.13 14.85 -0.37
CA LYS A 109 18.43 14.88 0.32
C LYS A 109 18.65 16.28 0.88
N ASP A 110 19.09 16.37 2.12
CA ASP A 110 19.50 17.62 2.76
C ASP A 110 21.03 17.82 2.59
N LEU A 111 21.44 18.97 2.05
CA LEU A 111 22.84 19.37 1.85
C LEU A 111 23.32 20.50 2.77
N ASN A 112 22.43 21.22 3.46
CA ASN A 112 22.76 22.38 4.31
C ASN A 112 22.55 22.15 5.82
N ALA A 113 21.98 20.99 6.20
CA ALA A 113 21.63 20.65 7.57
C ALA A 113 20.57 21.60 8.18
N ASP A 114 19.71 22.20 7.36
CA ASP A 114 18.54 22.95 7.84
C ASP A 114 17.36 22.04 8.20
N TYR A 115 17.46 20.76 7.86
CA TYR A 115 16.47 19.71 8.12
C TYR A 115 15.11 19.97 7.48
N LYS A 116 15.06 20.80 6.44
CA LYS A 116 13.85 21.21 5.75
C LYS A 116 14.00 20.94 4.25
N TYR A 117 12.86 20.71 3.61
CA TYR A 117 12.83 20.67 2.17
C TYR A 117 12.81 22.10 1.60
N SER A 118 13.76 22.42 0.72
CA SER A 118 13.82 23.66 -0.04
C SER A 118 13.87 23.38 -1.55
N SER A 119 12.90 23.88 -2.30
CA SER A 119 12.85 23.73 -3.77
C SER A 119 13.44 24.95 -4.48
N GLY A 120 14.37 24.77 -5.42
CA GLY A 120 14.85 25.86 -6.30
C GLY A 120 16.25 25.63 -6.91
N GLU A 121 16.68 26.53 -7.80
CA GLU A 121 18.02 26.50 -8.42
C GLU A 121 19.16 26.78 -7.42
N SER A 122 18.85 27.44 -6.31
CA SER A 122 19.72 27.58 -5.13
C SER A 122 19.38 26.56 -4.03
N GLY A 123 18.49 25.61 -4.32
CA GLY A 123 17.93 24.67 -3.36
C GLY A 123 19.02 23.81 -2.76
N GLU A 124 19.14 23.88 -1.44
CA GLU A 124 20.07 23.07 -0.65
C GLU A 124 19.47 21.69 -0.36
N SER A 125 18.33 21.37 -0.99
CA SER A 125 17.72 20.05 -1.00
C SER A 125 17.60 19.51 -2.43
N ILE A 126 17.95 18.24 -2.62
CA ILE A 126 17.81 17.55 -3.93
C ILE A 126 16.67 16.54 -3.87
N GLU A 127 15.71 16.66 -4.77
CA GLU A 127 14.64 15.67 -4.94
C GLU A 127 15.21 14.34 -5.46
N VAL A 128 14.82 13.25 -4.81
CA VAL A 128 15.21 11.89 -5.19
C VAL A 128 14.05 11.15 -5.83
N GLU A 129 12.86 11.26 -5.26
CA GLU A 129 11.67 10.53 -5.70
C GLU A 129 10.41 11.30 -5.33
N GLU A 130 9.43 11.30 -6.22
CA GLU A 130 8.12 11.89 -6.01
C GLU A 130 7.05 10.80 -6.05
N LEU A 131 6.14 10.84 -5.08
CA LEU A 131 4.96 10.00 -5.00
C LEU A 131 3.73 10.91 -4.95
N ILE A 132 2.92 10.81 -6.00
CA ILE A 132 1.60 11.42 -6.07
C ILE A 132 0.58 10.34 -5.75
N LEU A 133 -0.27 10.59 -4.76
CA LEU A 133 -1.30 9.65 -4.34
C LEU A 133 -2.46 9.62 -5.35
N ASN A 134 -3.23 8.53 -5.29
CA ASN A 134 -4.43 8.39 -6.10
C ASN A 134 -5.42 9.55 -5.84
N SER A 135 -6.05 10.09 -6.89
CA SER A 135 -7.02 11.17 -6.77
C SER A 135 -8.27 10.81 -5.96
N GLN A 136 -8.49 9.55 -5.59
CA GLN A 136 -9.60 9.09 -4.76
C GLN A 136 -9.32 9.18 -3.25
N VAL A 137 -8.07 9.41 -2.85
CA VAL A 137 -7.65 9.59 -1.45
C VAL A 137 -7.15 11.00 -1.24
N LYS A 138 -7.09 11.44 0.01
CA LYS A 138 -6.47 12.70 0.42
C LYS A 138 -5.73 12.50 1.74
N ILE A 139 -4.70 13.30 1.96
CA ILE A 139 -4.08 13.41 3.28
C ILE A 139 -4.92 14.42 4.06
N SER A 140 -5.68 13.93 5.05
CA SER A 140 -6.70 14.70 5.74
C SER A 140 -6.12 15.53 6.88
N GLU A 141 -5.09 15.02 7.55
CA GLU A 141 -4.55 15.63 8.76
C GLU A 141 -3.11 15.21 9.00
N LEU A 142 -2.32 16.17 9.50
CA LEU A 142 -0.95 15.97 9.97
C LEU A 142 -0.91 16.40 11.43
N GLU A 143 -0.61 15.48 12.35
CA GLU A 143 -0.56 15.77 13.78
C GLU A 143 0.82 15.47 14.37
N SER A 144 1.24 16.29 15.35
CA SER A 144 2.31 15.98 16.30
C SER A 144 1.68 15.53 17.63
N PRO A 145 2.27 14.57 18.36
CA PRO A 145 1.73 14.00 19.60
C PRO A 145 1.69 14.99 20.76
N SER A 146 2.18 16.22 20.59
CA SER A 146 1.88 17.31 21.53
C SER A 146 0.39 17.71 21.51
N GLY A 147 -0.46 17.03 20.72
CA GLY A 147 -1.88 17.36 20.53
C GLY A 147 -2.07 18.70 19.83
N THR A 148 -0.98 19.28 19.33
CA THR A 148 -0.99 20.48 18.51
C THR A 148 -1.21 20.00 17.08
N LEU A 149 -2.41 20.27 16.56
CA LEU A 149 -2.68 20.17 15.13
C LEU A 149 -1.57 20.92 14.41
N ILE A 150 -0.86 20.22 13.53
CA ILE A 150 0.10 20.87 12.66
C ILE A 150 -0.77 21.55 11.61
N TYR A 151 -1.13 22.80 11.86
CA TYR A 151 -1.95 23.63 10.96
C TYR A 151 -1.24 24.00 9.64
N ASP A 152 -0.07 23.43 9.37
CA ASP A 152 0.51 23.55 8.05
C ASP A 152 0.16 22.35 7.22
N ASP A 153 -0.12 22.65 5.96
CA ASP A 153 -0.27 21.69 4.89
C ASP A 153 1.02 20.92 4.55
N THR A 154 2.02 20.93 5.43
CA THR A 154 3.36 20.41 5.19
C THR A 154 3.95 19.67 6.38
N LEU A 155 4.69 18.59 6.13
CA LEU A 155 5.45 17.84 7.14
C LEU A 155 6.80 17.40 6.58
N ASN A 156 7.87 17.56 7.36
CA ASN A 156 9.21 17.10 7.08
C ASN A 156 9.62 16.01 8.08
N LEU A 157 10.02 14.85 7.58
CA LEU A 157 10.59 13.75 8.36
C LEU A 157 12.01 13.52 7.87
N LEU A 158 13.03 13.81 8.67
CA LEU A 158 14.43 13.65 8.28
C LEU A 158 15.10 12.50 9.04
N TYR A 159 15.84 11.67 8.32
CA TYR A 159 16.67 10.58 8.83
C TYR A 159 18.15 10.94 8.68
N ILE A 160 18.86 11.00 9.81
CA ILE A 160 20.26 11.43 9.86
C ILE A 160 21.18 10.20 9.97
N PRO A 161 22.10 9.94 9.03
CA PRO A 161 23.08 8.85 9.15
C PRO A 161 24.13 9.13 10.26
N PRO A 162 24.83 8.11 10.81
CA PRO A 162 24.75 6.67 10.50
C PRO A 162 23.66 5.90 11.27
N ASP A 163 23.14 6.47 12.35
CA ASP A 163 22.01 5.94 13.12
C ASP A 163 20.78 6.80 12.82
N PRO A 164 19.80 6.33 12.01
CA PRO A 164 18.74 7.13 11.42
C PRO A 164 17.69 7.54 12.46
N SER A 165 18.10 8.38 13.41
CA SER A 165 17.19 9.10 14.29
C SER A 165 16.32 10.02 13.44
N VAL A 166 15.02 10.04 13.72
CA VAL A 166 14.06 10.84 12.97
C VAL A 166 13.90 12.20 13.61
N THR A 167 14.12 13.25 12.83
CA THR A 167 13.75 14.60 13.22
C THR A 167 12.48 14.99 12.48
N ILE A 168 11.46 15.37 13.24
CA ILE A 168 10.13 15.67 12.74
C ILE A 168 9.93 17.18 12.83
N TYR A 169 9.83 17.84 11.68
CA TYR A 169 9.62 19.27 11.59
C TYR A 169 8.42 19.61 10.73
N ASN A 170 7.87 20.77 11.02
CA ASN A 170 6.96 21.45 10.12
C ASN A 170 7.61 22.77 9.69
N SER A 171 7.31 23.24 8.48
CA SER A 171 7.82 24.48 7.90
C SER A 171 7.65 25.68 8.85
N SER A 172 6.51 25.81 9.53
CA SER A 172 6.28 26.90 10.51
C SER A 172 6.66 26.57 11.96
N ALA A 173 7.01 25.32 12.30
CA ALA A 173 7.39 24.94 13.65
C ALA A 173 8.90 25.09 13.87
N SER A 174 9.29 25.77 14.95
CA SER A 174 10.69 25.92 15.37
C SER A 174 11.21 24.76 16.23
N THR A 175 10.36 23.79 16.57
CA THR A 175 10.68 22.69 17.48
C THR A 175 10.34 21.34 16.85
N SER A 176 11.18 20.34 17.15
CA SER A 176 10.99 18.97 16.67
C SER A 176 9.89 18.26 17.45
N ALA A 177 8.98 17.59 16.76
CA ALA A 177 7.95 16.75 17.36
C ALA A 177 8.49 15.35 17.72
N SER A 178 7.90 14.70 18.73
CA SER A 178 8.30 13.34 19.15
C SER A 178 7.62 12.20 18.38
N THR A 179 6.57 12.50 17.63
CA THR A 179 5.86 11.56 16.76
C THR A 179 5.22 12.37 15.63
N ALA A 180 4.92 11.73 14.51
CA ALA A 180 4.09 12.29 13.46
C ALA A 180 2.94 11.32 13.21
N VAL A 181 1.73 11.86 13.08
CA VAL A 181 0.55 11.11 12.67
C VAL A 181 0.10 11.67 11.34
N ILE A 182 0.08 10.82 10.32
CA ILE A 182 -0.38 11.15 8.97
C ILE A 182 -1.70 10.42 8.78
N SER A 183 -2.80 11.17 8.69
CA SER A 183 -4.12 10.63 8.43
C SER A 183 -4.43 10.69 6.94
N ILE A 184 -4.76 9.54 6.35
CA ILE A 184 -5.15 9.42 4.95
C ILE A 184 -6.63 9.00 4.93
N SER A 185 -7.47 9.75 4.23
CA SER A 185 -8.89 9.45 4.08
C SER A 185 -9.31 9.34 2.61
N LEU A 186 -10.45 8.71 2.38
CA LEU A 186 -11.16 8.87 1.11
C LEU A 186 -11.66 10.31 0.99
N ILE A 187 -11.87 10.82 -0.24
CA ILE A 187 -12.40 12.18 -0.45
C ILE A 187 -13.71 12.40 0.32
N ASP A 188 -14.55 11.38 0.39
CA ASP A 188 -15.85 11.39 1.06
C ASP A 188 -15.78 11.25 2.59
N ASP A 189 -14.57 11.18 3.16
CA ASP A 189 -14.28 11.00 4.59
C ASP A 189 -14.97 9.79 5.24
N SER A 190 -15.43 8.83 4.41
CA SER A 190 -16.13 7.64 4.89
C SER A 190 -15.20 6.65 5.59
N GLN A 191 -13.91 6.68 5.24
CA GLN A 191 -12.87 5.81 5.79
C GLN A 191 -11.55 6.58 5.92
N THR A 192 -10.88 6.37 7.04
CA THR A 192 -9.59 6.98 7.36
C THR A 192 -8.63 5.92 7.90
N LYS A 193 -7.38 6.03 7.51
CA LYS A 193 -6.25 5.22 7.98
C LYS A 193 -5.16 6.14 8.51
N LYS A 194 -4.45 5.70 9.54
CA LYS A 194 -3.43 6.52 10.20
C LYS A 194 -2.06 5.86 10.08
N ILE A 195 -1.04 6.68 9.82
CA ILE A 195 0.35 6.25 9.83
C ILE A 195 1.05 7.00 10.95
N LYS A 196 1.66 6.27 11.88
CA LYS A 196 2.41 6.84 12.99
C LYS A 196 3.90 6.63 12.77
N VAL A 197 4.68 7.69 12.95
CA VAL A 197 6.14 7.67 12.87
C VAL A 197 6.72 8.26 14.15
N ASN A 198 7.58 7.52 14.84
CA ASN A 198 8.23 8.00 16.07
C ASN A 198 9.69 8.46 15.82
N LEU A 199 10.33 9.04 16.84
CA LEU A 199 11.74 9.47 16.77
C LEU A 199 12.73 8.33 16.47
N THR A 200 12.36 7.08 16.76
CA THR A 200 13.20 5.90 16.48
C THR A 200 13.05 5.39 15.04
N GLY A 201 12.20 6.02 14.22
CA GLY A 201 11.92 5.59 12.85
C GLY A 201 10.99 4.38 12.73
N LEU A 202 10.29 4.02 13.81
CA LEU A 202 9.22 3.04 13.74
C LEU A 202 8.04 3.64 12.97
N VAL A 203 7.68 2.98 11.87
CA VAL A 203 6.51 3.32 11.03
C VAL A 203 5.42 2.28 11.27
N GLU A 204 4.32 2.70 11.88
CA GLU A 204 3.14 1.88 12.17
C GLU A 204 1.93 2.33 11.34
N VAL A 205 1.14 1.38 10.84
CA VAL A 205 -0.05 1.65 10.03
C VAL A 205 -1.28 1.08 10.76
N GLU A 206 -2.25 1.94 11.00
CA GLU A 206 -3.53 1.64 11.69
C GLU A 206 -4.73 1.75 10.73
#